data_AF-W1UW04-F1
#
_entry.id   AF-W1UW04-F1
#
_cell.length_a   1.000
_cell.length_b   1.000
_cell.length_c   1.000
_cell.angle_alpha   90.00
_cell.angle_beta   90.00
_cell.angle_gamma   90.00
#
_symmetry.space_group_name_H-M   'P 1'
#
loop_
_entity.id
_entity.type
_entity.pdbx_description
1 polymer ?
#
loop_
_entity_poly.entity_id
_entity_poly.type
_entity_poly.pdbx_seq_one_letter_code
_entity_poly.pdbx_strand_id
1 'polypeptide(L)' 'SDTVFTENMIITVEPGIYITGTIGLRIEDSVIVKSDGYEVLTHSPKELIEIGI' A
#
# COMPACT_ATOMS: atom_id res chain seq x y z
N SER A 1 -9.00 -14.52 -1.89
CA SER A 1 -7.89 -15.41 -2.29
C SER A 1 -7.58 -16.29 -1.10
N ASP A 2 -7.34 -17.58 -1.33
CA ASP A 2 -6.98 -18.52 -0.26
C ASP A 2 -5.46 -18.73 -0.18
N THR A 3 -4.68 -17.92 -0.91
CA THR A 3 -3.22 -17.97 -0.90
C THR A 3 -2.67 -17.59 0.46
N VAL A 4 -1.85 -18.47 1.03
CA VAL A 4 -1.05 -18.20 2.22
C VAL A 4 0.26 -17.56 1.80
N PHE A 5 0.61 -16.41 2.40
CA PHE A 5 1.89 -15.75 2.13
C PHE A 5 3.04 -16.49 2.82
N THR A 6 4.17 -16.62 2.12
CA THR A 6 5.39 -17.26 2.64
C THR A 6 6.52 -16.24 2.78
N GLU A 7 7.48 -16.53 3.66
CA GLU A 7 8.66 -15.69 3.88
C GLU A 7 9.37 -15.33 2.55
N ASN A 8 9.86 -14.09 2.47
CA ASN A 8 10.49 -13.48 1.28
C ASN A 8 9.54 -13.13 0.11
N MET A 9 8.23 -13.35 0.23
CA MET A 9 7.28 -12.74 -0.70
C MET A 9 7.23 -11.22 -0.49
N ILE A 10 7.14 -10.49 -1.60
CA ILE A 10 6.85 -9.05 -1.60
C ILE A 10 5.46 -8.87 -2.19
N ILE A 11 4.61 -8.13 -1.48
CA ILE A 11 3.23 -7.83 -1.89
C ILE A 11 2.95 -6.34 -1.70
N THR A 12 2.00 -5.83 -2.47
CA THR A 12 1.44 -4.49 -2.29
C THR A 12 0.21 -4.54 -1.39
N VAL A 13 0.10 -3.55 -0.50
CA VAL A 13 -1.12 -3.25 0.24
C VAL A 13 -1.61 -1.91 -0.28
N GLU A 14 -2.63 -1.94 -1.15
CA GLU A 14 -2.99 -0.81 -2.02
C GLU A 14 -4.49 -0.44 -2.06
N PRO A 15 -5.15 -0.18 -0.91
CA PRO A 15 -6.55 0.21 -0.90
C PRO A 15 -6.77 1.53 -1.65
N GLY A 16 -7.87 1.59 -2.42
CA GLY A 16 -8.26 2.79 -3.15
C GLY A 16 -9.77 3.03 -3.18
N ILE A 17 -10.15 4.31 -3.23
CA ILE A 17 -11.52 4.79 -3.39
C ILE A 17 -11.55 5.68 -4.63
N TYR A 18 -12.53 5.43 -5.50
CA TYR A 18 -12.69 6.13 -6.77
C TYR A 18 -14.12 6.65 -6.89
N ILE A 19 -14.26 7.96 -7.07
CA ILE A 19 -15.53 8.64 -7.34
C ILE A 19 -15.47 9.15 -8.77
N THR A 20 -16.20 8.46 -9.66
CA THR A 20 -16.24 8.75 -11.09
C THR A 20 -16.53 10.23 -11.37
N GLY A 21 -15.71 10.84 -12.22
CA GLY A 21 -15.85 12.25 -12.60
C GLY A 21 -15.43 13.27 -11.53
N THR A 22 -14.94 12.82 -10.36
CA THR A 22 -14.54 13.70 -9.26
C THR A 22 -13.08 13.48 -8.85
N ILE A 23 -12.77 12.35 -8.22
CA ILE A 23 -11.45 12.08 -7.64
C ILE A 23 -11.18 10.59 -7.49
N GLY A 24 -9.91 10.21 -7.51
CA GLY A 24 -9.43 8.90 -7.06
C GLY A 24 -8.34 9.07 -6.01
N LEU A 25 -8.37 8.24 -4.98
CA LEU A 25 -7.35 8.16 -3.94
C LEU A 25 -6.92 6.71 -3.80
N ARG A 26 -5.61 6.44 -3.82
CA ARG A 26 -5.01 5.15 -3.47
C ARG A 26 -3.80 5.40 -2.61
N ILE A 27 -3.67 4.64 -1.52
CA ILE A 27 -2.48 4.62 -0.67
C ILE A 27 -1.87 3.23 -0.85
N GLU A 28 -0.57 3.17 -1.11
CA GLU A 28 0.11 1.93 -1.48
C GLU A 28 1.43 1.80 -0.73
N ASP A 29 1.63 0.66 -0.10
CA ASP A 29 2.90 0.25 0.47
C ASP A 29 3.33 -1.12 -0.08
N SER A 30 4.62 -1.30 -0.32
CA SER A 30 5.22 -2.62 -0.52
C SER A 30 5.63 -3.18 0.83
N VAL A 31 5.31 -4.45 1.09
CA VAL A 31 5.73 -5.16 2.30
C VAL A 31 6.41 -6.48 1.95
N ILE A 32 7.47 -6.82 2.69
CA ILE A 32 8.10 -8.13 2.63
C ILE A 32 7.61 -8.99 3.79
N VAL A 33 7.23 -10.22 3.50
CA VAL A 33 6.80 -11.20 4.50
C VAL A 33 8.02 -11.77 5.23
N LYS A 34 8.00 -11.71 6.56
CA LYS A 34 9.02 -12.28 7.46
C LYS A 34 8.45 -13.53 8.13
N SER A 35 9.32 -14.34 8.73
CA SER A 35 8.92 -15.51 9.52
C SER A 35 7.98 -15.20 10.70
N ASP A 36 7.99 -13.98 11.25
CA ASP A 36 7.16 -13.55 12.39
C ASP A 36 6.20 -12.38 12.07
N GLY A 37 6.04 -12.03 10.78
CA GLY A 37 5.17 -10.93 10.37
C GLY A 37 5.53 -10.34 9.01
N TYR A 38 5.68 -9.01 8.95
CA TYR A 38 6.06 -8.30 7.74
C TYR A 38 6.89 -7.05 8.07
N GLU A 39 7.62 -6.57 7.08
CA GLU A 39 8.33 -5.30 7.12
C GLU A 39 7.84 -4.42 5.97
N VAL A 40 7.52 -3.16 6.27
CA VAL A 40 7.13 -2.16 5.27
C VAL A 40 8.38 -1.62 4.59
N LEU A 41 8.41 -1.65 3.26
CA LEU A 41 9.53 -1.17 2.45
C LEU A 41 9.33 0.25 1.94
N THR A 42 8.08 0.72 1.88
CA THR A 42 7.72 2.06 1.40
C THR A 42 7.42 3.00 2.58
N HIS A 43 8.11 4.14 2.66
CA HIS A 43 7.99 5.07 3.79
C HIS A 43 7.54 6.48 3.40
N SER A 44 7.00 6.65 2.19
CA SER A 44 6.37 7.90 1.79
C SER A 44 5.24 8.26 2.77
N PRO A 45 5.04 9.55 3.10
CA PRO A 45 3.93 9.98 3.92
C PRO A 45 2.60 9.51 3.32
N LYS A 46 1.67 9.06 4.18
CA LYS A 46 0.32 8.64 3.77
C LYS A 46 -0.74 9.73 4.00
N GLU A 47 -0.34 10.84 4.61
CA GLU A 47 -1.19 12.01 4.81
C GLU A 47 -1.40 12.75 3.48
N LEU A 48 -2.49 13.50 3.39
CA LEU A 48 -2.72 14.39 2.24
C LEU A 48 -1.63 15.47 2.19
N ILE A 49 -0.88 15.52 1.09
CA ILE A 49 0.08 16.58 0.80
C ILE A 49 -0.52 17.49 -0.27
N GLU A 50 -0.69 18.76 0.06
CA GLU A 50 -1.07 19.79 -0.90
C GLU A 50 0.18 20.40 -1.53
N ILE A 51 0.29 20.28 -2.85
CA ILE A 51 1.36 20.94 -3.61
C ILE A 51 0.81 22.28 -4.08
N GLY A 52 1.31 23.38 -3.51
CA GLY A 52 0.98 24.73 -3.95
C GLY A 52 1.41 24.97 -5.40
N ILE A 53 0.65 25.81 -6.10
CA ILE A 53 0.96 26.29 -7.46
C ILE A 53 1.51 27.71 -7.34
#